data_AF-A0A425DI79-F1
#
_entry.id   AF-A0A425DI79-F1
#
_cell.length_a   1.000
_cell.length_b   1.000
_cell.length_c   1.000
_cell.angle_alpha   90.00
_cell.angle_beta   90.00
_cell.angle_gamma   90.00
#
_symmetry.space_group_name_H-M   'P 1'
#
loop_
_entity.id
_entity.type
_entity.pdbx_description
1 polymer ?
#
loop_
_entity_poly.entity_id
_entity_poly.type
_entity_poly.pdbx_seq_one_letter_code
_entity_poly.pdbx_strand_id
1 'polypeptide(L)'
;MISWLGEFPGGQTVPYVNKITVLDPKEQDIIPAYRILDQQGKLVTGGQVPEGLNEEVIVDLYKNMVRLNAAGAAYGFKVAKEDRIAICYFGEGAASEGDFHAALNFAATRDCPVLYFARNNGYAISTPVKDQFRGDGIASRGAGYGIPVIRVDGNDLFAVYEVTKKAREMILTGGRPVLIEAMSYRQGHHSTSDDSTRYREVSEIKFWKDTNCPINRLKLYMLDQGWWSEERDQALKDAERINVLQSLAKAEAKGIPEIQTMFDDVYFEKPRHIQEQEKEMLEHLAKYPEHYSSGGH
;
A
#
# COMPACT_ATOMS: atom_id res chain seq x y z
N MET A 1 -34.98 33.38 -15.06
CA MET A 1 -35.10 32.05 -14.39
C MET A 1 -34.17 32.08 -13.20
N ILE A 2 -34.67 31.80 -12.00
CA ILE A 2 -33.81 31.68 -10.81
C ILE A 2 -32.98 30.40 -10.98
N SER A 3 -31.65 30.54 -11.04
CA SER A 3 -30.74 29.40 -11.05
C SER A 3 -30.81 28.71 -9.69
N TRP A 4 -31.21 27.44 -9.68
CA TRP A 4 -31.22 26.59 -8.47
C TRP A 4 -29.84 26.00 -8.17
N LEU A 5 -28.80 26.53 -8.80
CA LEU A 5 -27.42 26.06 -8.73
C LEU A 5 -26.53 27.22 -8.31
N GLY A 6 -25.80 27.03 -7.20
CA GLY A 6 -24.80 27.94 -6.67
C GLY A 6 -23.41 27.61 -7.20
N GLU A 7 -22.74 28.62 -7.72
CA GLU A 7 -21.34 28.56 -8.12
C GLU A 7 -20.47 29.03 -6.94
N PHE A 8 -19.93 28.07 -6.18
CA PHE A 8 -19.03 28.34 -5.06
C PHE A 8 -17.60 27.97 -5.44
N PRO A 9 -16.57 28.76 -5.08
CA PRO A 9 -15.17 28.50 -5.45
C PRO A 9 -14.61 27.14 -4.95
N GLY A 10 -15.26 26.51 -3.97
CA GLY A 10 -14.80 25.27 -3.32
C GLY A 10 -15.58 24.01 -3.67
N GLY A 11 -16.52 24.04 -4.63
CA GLY A 11 -17.33 22.87 -4.98
C GLY A 11 -17.74 22.84 -6.45
N GLN A 12 -18.06 21.66 -6.98
CA GLN A 12 -18.82 21.56 -8.23
C GLN A 12 -20.21 22.18 -8.03
N THR A 13 -20.81 22.71 -9.09
CA THR A 13 -22.14 23.34 -9.13
C THR A 13 -23.12 22.78 -8.08
N VAL A 14 -23.34 23.53 -6.99
CA VAL A 14 -24.04 23.03 -5.79
C VAL A 14 -25.52 23.41 -5.85
N PRO A 15 -26.48 22.48 -5.76
CA PRO A 15 -27.88 22.84 -5.75
C PRO A 15 -28.27 23.59 -4.46
N TYR A 16 -29.05 24.68 -4.60
CA TYR A 16 -29.63 25.38 -3.47
C TYR A 16 -30.77 24.56 -2.85
N VAL A 17 -30.71 24.35 -1.53
CA VAL A 17 -31.82 23.79 -0.74
C VAL A 17 -32.47 24.89 0.11
N ASN A 18 -33.80 24.91 0.18
CA ASN A 18 -34.57 25.90 0.96
C ASN A 18 -35.04 25.36 2.33
N LYS A 19 -34.60 24.16 2.67
CA LYS A 19 -34.71 23.54 3.99
C LYS A 19 -33.32 23.16 4.44
N ILE A 20 -33.03 23.36 5.72
CA ILE A 20 -31.76 22.96 6.32
C ILE A 20 -31.76 21.43 6.35
N THR A 21 -30.93 20.82 5.51
CA THR A 21 -30.63 19.39 5.52
C THR A 21 -29.25 19.24 6.14
N VAL A 22 -29.17 18.68 7.35
CA VAL A 22 -27.89 18.39 8.01
C VAL A 22 -27.38 17.05 7.48
N LEU A 23 -26.14 17.02 6.99
CA LEU A 23 -25.39 15.81 6.73
C LEU A 23 -24.40 15.68 7.87
N ASP A 24 -24.51 14.62 8.64
CA ASP A 24 -23.95 14.65 9.96
C ASP A 24 -22.74 13.63 10.01
N PRO A 25 -21.52 14.00 10.51
CA PRO A 25 -20.30 13.15 10.35
C PRO A 25 -19.91 12.03 11.38
N LYS A 26 -20.45 11.91 12.60
CA LYS A 26 -20.92 10.61 13.19
C LYS A 26 -22.40 10.45 12.91
N GLU A 27 -22.99 11.42 12.25
CA GLU A 27 -23.59 12.58 12.89
C GLU A 27 -22.73 13.43 13.94
N GLN A 28 -21.82 14.39 13.56
CA GLN A 28 -20.64 14.97 14.33
C GLN A 28 -20.48 16.52 14.44
N ASP A 29 -19.89 16.94 15.58
CA ASP A 29 -19.09 18.17 15.75
C ASP A 29 -17.57 17.91 15.70
N ILE A 30 -16.82 18.91 15.23
CA ILE A 30 -15.40 18.83 14.82
C ILE A 30 -14.44 19.26 15.94
N ILE A 31 -13.37 18.48 16.13
CA ILE A 31 -12.19 18.85 16.92
C ILE A 31 -11.42 19.96 16.18
N PRO A 32 -11.12 21.11 16.81
CA PRO A 32 -10.36 22.17 16.14
C PRO A 32 -8.92 21.74 15.86
N ALA A 33 -8.43 22.08 14.67
CA ALA A 33 -7.06 21.82 14.27
C ALA A 33 -6.10 22.86 14.85
N TYR A 34 -5.13 22.42 15.64
CA TYR A 34 -3.98 23.22 16.03
C TYR A 34 -3.13 23.54 14.81
N ARG A 35 -2.72 24.80 14.64
CA ARG A 35 -2.00 25.26 13.46
C ARG A 35 -0.95 26.31 13.85
N ILE A 36 0.26 26.18 13.30
CA ILE A 36 1.38 27.11 13.52
C ILE A 36 1.55 28.06 12.33
N LEU A 37 1.27 27.59 11.10
CA LEU A 37 1.37 28.37 9.86
C LEU A 37 0.01 28.46 9.18
N ASP A 38 -0.34 29.64 8.66
CA ASP A 38 -1.48 29.81 7.78
C ASP A 38 -1.22 29.18 6.41
N GLN A 39 -2.24 29.25 5.55
CA GLN A 39 -2.21 28.63 4.23
C GLN A 39 -1.23 29.32 3.26
N GLN A 40 -0.71 30.49 3.63
CA GLN A 40 0.31 31.23 2.88
C GLN A 40 1.72 30.98 3.43
N GLY A 41 1.84 30.06 4.40
CA GLY A 41 3.10 29.72 5.04
C GLY A 41 3.59 30.77 6.04
N LYS A 42 2.72 31.67 6.51
CA LYS A 42 3.06 32.66 7.54
C LYS A 42 2.60 32.19 8.90
N LEU A 43 3.32 32.56 9.96
CA LEU A 43 2.91 32.20 11.32
C LEU A 43 1.52 32.78 11.63
N VAL A 44 0.61 31.93 12.09
CA VAL A 44 -0.67 32.41 12.63
C VAL A 44 -0.43 33.17 13.92
N THR A 45 -1.36 34.03 14.33
CA THR A 45 -1.26 34.78 15.59
C THR A 45 -1.04 33.83 16.78
N GLY A 46 0.11 33.98 17.46
CA GLY A 46 0.51 33.12 18.59
C GLY A 46 1.25 31.83 18.22
N GLY A 47 1.40 31.52 16.93
CA GLY A 47 2.19 30.39 16.45
C GLY A 47 3.69 30.67 16.53
N GLN A 48 4.46 29.71 17.02
CA GLN A 48 5.92 29.76 17.06
C GLN A 48 6.49 28.48 16.44
N VAL A 49 7.58 28.62 15.69
CA VAL A 49 8.34 27.46 15.23
C VAL A 49 8.92 26.76 16.47
N PRO A 50 8.67 25.46 16.66
CA PRO A 50 9.19 24.71 17.82
C PRO A 50 10.71 24.83 17.96
N GLU A 51 11.20 24.96 19.19
CA GLU A 51 12.65 24.97 19.47
C GLU A 51 13.32 23.69 18.95
N GLY A 52 14.46 23.85 18.26
CA GLY A 52 15.24 22.75 17.69
C GLY A 52 15.05 22.52 16.18
N LEU A 53 14.10 23.19 15.51
CA LEU A 53 13.92 23.11 14.06
C LEU A 53 14.69 24.22 13.33
N ASN A 54 15.94 23.96 12.94
CA ASN A 54 16.75 24.88 12.14
C ASN A 54 16.51 24.68 10.62
N GLU A 55 17.04 25.58 9.79
CA GLU A 55 16.82 25.56 8.33
C GLU A 55 17.20 24.23 7.68
N GLU A 56 18.34 23.65 8.08
CA GLU A 56 18.83 22.38 7.54
C GLU A 56 17.89 21.23 7.87
N VAL A 57 17.40 21.17 9.13
CA VAL A 57 16.40 20.20 9.58
C VAL A 57 15.04 20.43 8.89
N ILE A 58 14.61 21.67 8.68
CA ILE A 58 13.35 21.99 7.99
C ILE A 58 13.41 21.60 6.51
N VAL A 59 14.55 21.81 5.85
CA VAL A 59 14.77 21.43 4.45
C VAL A 59 14.93 19.92 4.30
N ASP A 60 15.58 19.24 5.25
CA ASP A 60 15.68 17.78 5.27
C ASP A 60 14.32 17.11 5.54
N LEU A 61 13.56 17.62 6.51
CA LEU A 61 12.16 17.23 6.70
C LEU A 61 11.35 17.49 5.42
N TYR A 62 11.49 18.63 4.73
CA TYR A 62 10.78 18.90 3.47
C TYR A 62 11.12 17.89 2.36
N LYS A 63 12.38 17.46 2.26
CA LYS A 63 12.83 16.45 1.28
C LYS A 63 12.33 15.04 1.62
N ASN A 64 12.22 14.73 2.92
CA ASN A 64 11.86 13.41 3.42
C ASN A 64 10.36 13.23 3.72
N MET A 65 9.59 14.32 3.82
CA MET A 65 8.14 14.31 4.10
C MET A 65 7.26 13.94 2.88
N VAL A 66 7.79 13.86 1.65
CA VAL A 66 6.96 13.74 0.42
C VAL A 66 7.10 12.41 -0.33
N ARG A 67 7.56 11.34 0.31
CA ARG A 67 7.56 10.00 -0.30
C ARG A 67 6.23 9.27 -0.14
N LEU A 68 5.24 9.86 -0.81
CA LEU A 68 4.07 9.20 -1.38
C LEU A 68 4.48 8.28 -2.54
N ASN A 69 5.35 7.29 -2.28
CA ASN A 69 6.20 6.64 -3.30
C ASN A 69 5.54 6.38 -4.66
N ALA A 70 4.31 5.86 -4.68
CA ALA A 70 3.57 5.63 -5.92
C ALA A 70 2.97 6.91 -6.55
N ALA A 71 2.41 7.83 -5.76
CA ALA A 71 1.83 9.08 -6.28
C ALA A 71 2.91 10.05 -6.78
N GLY A 72 4.05 10.13 -6.07
CA GLY A 72 5.21 10.90 -6.48
C GLY A 72 5.87 10.32 -7.74
N ALA A 73 6.07 9.00 -7.80
CA ALA A 73 6.56 8.34 -9.01
C ALA A 73 5.60 8.54 -10.20
N ALA A 74 4.29 8.36 -9.98
CA ALA A 74 3.26 8.60 -10.99
C ALA A 74 3.27 10.05 -11.49
N TYR A 75 3.41 11.01 -10.58
CA TYR A 75 3.55 12.41 -10.96
C TYR A 75 4.81 12.63 -11.82
N GLY A 76 5.91 11.98 -11.47
CA GLY A 76 7.12 11.94 -12.30
C GLY A 76 6.86 11.43 -13.72
N PHE A 77 6.12 10.33 -13.87
CA PHE A 77 5.74 9.79 -15.18
C PHE A 77 4.92 10.78 -16.00
N LYS A 78 3.97 11.44 -15.34
CA LYS A 78 3.15 12.50 -15.96
C LYS A 78 4.00 13.68 -16.44
N VAL A 79 4.91 14.18 -15.60
CA VAL A 79 5.82 15.29 -15.94
C VAL A 79 6.74 14.90 -17.09
N ALA A 80 7.23 13.66 -17.09
CA ALA A 80 8.06 13.09 -18.15
C ALA A 80 7.26 12.73 -19.42
N LYS A 81 5.92 12.85 -19.41
CA LYS A 81 5.00 12.48 -20.50
C LYS A 81 5.15 11.02 -20.94
N GLU A 82 5.36 10.14 -19.98
CA GLU A 82 5.48 8.71 -20.24
C GLU A 82 4.11 8.02 -20.20
N ASP A 83 3.87 7.10 -21.14
CA ASP A 83 2.64 6.31 -21.20
C ASP A 83 2.68 5.11 -20.22
N ARG A 84 2.84 5.43 -18.92
CA ARG A 84 2.87 4.43 -17.85
C ARG A 84 2.19 4.92 -16.57
N ILE A 85 1.74 3.96 -15.77
CA ILE A 85 1.11 4.21 -14.47
C ILE A 85 1.97 3.63 -13.35
N ALA A 86 1.82 4.16 -12.13
CA ALA A 86 2.23 3.46 -10.93
C ALA A 86 1.06 2.65 -10.38
N ILE A 87 1.33 1.48 -9.77
CA ILE A 87 0.34 0.73 -8.99
C ILE A 87 0.85 0.58 -7.55
N CYS A 88 -0.04 0.80 -6.58
CA CYS A 88 0.27 0.72 -5.16
C CYS A 88 -0.66 -0.29 -4.48
N TYR A 89 -0.09 -1.38 -3.95
CA TYR A 89 -0.82 -2.38 -3.18
C TYR A 89 -0.74 -2.10 -1.69
N PHE A 90 -1.86 -2.20 -0.99
CA PHE A 90 -1.92 -2.07 0.46
C PHE A 90 -3.07 -2.90 1.03
N GLY A 91 -3.03 -3.17 2.34
CA GLY A 91 -4.12 -3.83 3.07
C GLY A 91 -5.13 -2.82 3.61
N GLU A 92 -6.32 -3.28 3.99
CA GLU A 92 -7.33 -2.41 4.63
C GLU A 92 -6.86 -1.85 5.99
N GLY A 93 -5.98 -2.59 6.68
CA GLY A 93 -5.28 -2.11 7.86
C GLY A 93 -4.44 -0.87 7.59
N ALA A 94 -3.55 -0.96 6.62
CA ALA A 94 -2.65 0.12 6.21
C ALA A 94 -3.39 1.36 5.68
N ALA A 95 -4.62 1.20 5.17
CA ALA A 95 -5.46 2.33 4.75
C ALA A 95 -5.96 3.20 5.93
N SER A 96 -5.65 2.83 7.18
CA SER A 96 -5.94 3.64 8.37
C SER A 96 -4.77 4.54 8.79
N GLU A 97 -3.61 4.39 8.13
CA GLU A 97 -2.46 5.28 8.32
C GLU A 97 -2.71 6.67 7.71
N GLY A 98 -2.05 7.70 8.27
CA GLY A 98 -2.12 9.06 7.75
C GLY A 98 -1.60 9.19 6.31
N ASP A 99 -0.61 8.37 5.94
CA ASP A 99 -0.02 8.34 4.60
C ASP A 99 -1.03 7.95 3.52
N PHE A 100 -2.03 7.12 3.85
CA PHE A 100 -3.11 6.79 2.92
C PHE A 100 -3.91 8.06 2.55
N HIS A 101 -4.28 8.85 3.54
CA HIS A 101 -4.98 10.13 3.31
C HIS A 101 -4.14 11.09 2.48
N ALA A 102 -2.88 11.27 2.84
CA ALA A 102 -1.95 12.14 2.12
C ALA A 102 -1.78 11.70 0.65
N ALA A 103 -1.64 10.39 0.41
CA ALA A 103 -1.46 9.82 -0.92
C ALA A 103 -2.64 10.08 -1.84
N LEU A 104 -3.86 9.74 -1.37
CA LEU A 104 -5.06 9.88 -2.18
C LEU A 104 -5.33 11.35 -2.50
N ASN A 105 -5.24 12.25 -1.52
CA ASN A 105 -5.49 13.66 -1.76
C ASN A 105 -4.45 14.28 -2.71
N PHE A 106 -3.16 13.94 -2.55
CA PHE A 106 -2.12 14.41 -3.46
C PHE A 106 -2.35 13.89 -4.90
N ALA A 107 -2.63 12.60 -5.05
CA ALA A 107 -2.86 12.00 -6.37
C ALA A 107 -4.09 12.59 -7.07
N ALA A 108 -5.16 12.88 -6.31
CA ALA A 108 -6.36 13.52 -6.84
C ALA A 108 -6.08 14.97 -7.28
N THR A 109 -5.51 15.79 -6.41
CA THR A 109 -5.24 17.21 -6.70
C THR A 109 -4.18 17.44 -7.76
N ARG A 110 -3.31 16.44 -8.01
CA ARG A 110 -2.25 16.49 -9.02
C ARG A 110 -2.54 15.67 -10.26
N ASP A 111 -3.72 15.05 -10.33
CA ASP A 111 -4.14 14.26 -11.48
C ASP A 111 -3.06 13.21 -11.82
N CYS A 112 -2.61 12.47 -10.79
CA CYS A 112 -1.50 11.52 -10.91
C CYS A 112 -1.94 10.22 -11.59
N PRO A 113 -1.14 9.66 -12.52
CA PRO A 113 -1.43 8.39 -13.16
C PRO A 113 -1.12 7.19 -12.24
N VAL A 114 -1.90 7.03 -11.18
CA VAL A 114 -1.71 5.98 -10.16
C VAL A 114 -2.96 5.14 -9.94
N LEU A 115 -2.76 3.82 -9.84
CA LEU A 115 -3.75 2.85 -9.42
C LEU A 115 -3.50 2.45 -7.96
N TYR A 116 -4.45 2.75 -7.08
CA TYR A 116 -4.47 2.25 -5.72
C TYR A 116 -5.22 0.92 -5.67
N PHE A 117 -4.58 -0.14 -5.16
CA PHE A 117 -5.15 -1.48 -5.08
C PHE A 117 -5.19 -1.93 -3.62
N ALA A 118 -6.35 -1.75 -2.99
CA ALA A 118 -6.62 -2.19 -1.62
C ALA A 118 -6.99 -3.67 -1.61
N ARG A 119 -6.26 -4.47 -0.84
CA ARG A 119 -6.63 -5.86 -0.52
C ARG A 119 -7.33 -5.87 0.82
N ASN A 120 -8.65 -5.97 0.79
CA ASN A 120 -9.44 -6.09 2.01
C ASN A 120 -9.66 -7.57 2.30
N ASN A 121 -8.87 -8.09 3.24
CA ASN A 121 -8.89 -9.52 3.59
C ASN A 121 -9.57 -9.83 4.93
N GLY A 122 -10.17 -8.81 5.55
CA GLY A 122 -10.90 -8.88 6.81
C GLY A 122 -10.07 -8.65 8.08
N TYR A 123 -8.73 -8.70 8.02
CA TYR A 123 -7.88 -8.66 9.22
C TYR A 123 -6.51 -7.97 9.04
N ALA A 124 -6.23 -7.02 9.93
CA ALA A 124 -4.91 -6.45 10.16
C ALA A 124 -4.24 -7.11 11.38
N ILE A 125 -3.35 -8.07 11.13
CA ILE A 125 -2.80 -8.99 12.16
C ILE A 125 -3.96 -9.71 12.89
N SER A 126 -4.32 -9.27 14.10
CA SER A 126 -5.43 -9.78 14.91
C SER A 126 -6.67 -8.88 14.90
N THR A 127 -6.58 -7.68 14.32
CA THR A 127 -7.66 -6.68 14.34
C THR A 127 -8.64 -6.94 13.19
N PRO A 128 -9.91 -7.26 13.46
CA PRO A 128 -10.92 -7.44 12.42
C PRO A 128 -11.38 -6.08 11.87
N VAL A 129 -11.89 -6.05 10.63
CA VAL A 129 -12.35 -4.81 9.96
C VAL A 129 -13.37 -3.99 10.74
N LYS A 130 -14.23 -4.62 11.56
CA LYS A 130 -15.22 -3.95 12.42
C LYS A 130 -14.59 -3.01 13.46
N ASP A 131 -13.35 -3.32 13.84
CA ASP A 131 -12.54 -2.55 14.79
C ASP A 131 -11.53 -1.66 14.05
N GLN A 132 -11.37 -1.85 12.74
CA GLN A 132 -10.50 -1.02 11.88
C GLN A 132 -11.22 0.24 11.37
N PHE A 133 -12.47 0.12 10.95
CA PHE A 133 -13.27 1.24 10.44
C PHE A 133 -14.77 0.99 10.53
N ARG A 134 -15.55 2.07 10.43
CA ARG A 134 -17.03 2.03 10.45
C ARG A 134 -17.69 2.41 9.13
N GLY A 135 -16.91 2.91 8.17
CA GLY A 135 -17.40 3.16 6.80
C GLY A 135 -17.56 1.89 5.99
N ASP A 136 -18.12 2.00 4.79
CA ASP A 136 -18.25 0.90 3.84
C ASP A 136 -16.89 0.62 3.16
N GLY A 137 -16.01 -0.07 3.87
CA GLY A 137 -14.69 -0.49 3.37
C GLY A 137 -13.76 0.67 3.03
N ILE A 138 -12.80 0.38 2.16
CA ILE A 138 -11.87 1.37 1.63
C ILE A 138 -12.46 2.06 0.40
N ALA A 139 -13.28 1.35 -0.38
CA ALA A 139 -13.91 1.90 -1.58
C ALA A 139 -14.67 3.20 -1.30
N SER A 140 -15.50 3.26 -0.26
CA SER A 140 -16.28 4.46 0.07
C SER A 140 -15.45 5.72 0.32
N ARG A 141 -14.17 5.57 0.68
CA ARG A 141 -13.26 6.70 0.96
C ARG A 141 -12.81 7.40 -0.30
N GLY A 142 -12.66 6.69 -1.43
CA GLY A 142 -12.12 7.25 -2.67
C GLY A 142 -12.97 8.40 -3.24
N ALA A 143 -14.30 8.28 -3.14
CA ALA A 143 -15.23 9.32 -3.57
C ALA A 143 -15.00 10.65 -2.84
N GLY A 144 -14.63 10.61 -1.55
CA GLY A 144 -14.32 11.80 -0.76
C GLY A 144 -13.10 12.59 -1.26
N TYR A 145 -12.21 11.96 -2.02
CA TYR A 145 -11.05 12.60 -2.66
C TYR A 145 -11.31 12.89 -4.15
N GLY A 146 -12.51 12.64 -4.67
CA GLY A 146 -12.80 12.76 -6.10
C GLY A 146 -12.17 11.66 -6.97
N ILE A 147 -11.78 10.54 -6.36
CA ILE A 147 -11.14 9.41 -7.05
C ILE A 147 -12.21 8.39 -7.48
N PRO A 148 -12.29 7.99 -8.76
CA PRO A 148 -13.11 6.87 -9.20
C PRO A 148 -12.76 5.57 -8.47
N VAL A 149 -13.79 4.83 -8.08
CA VAL A 149 -13.65 3.62 -7.25
C VAL A 149 -14.33 2.42 -7.89
N ILE A 150 -13.70 1.25 -7.78
CA ILE A 150 -14.26 -0.04 -8.18
C ILE A 150 -14.04 -1.05 -7.06
N ARG A 151 -15.10 -1.77 -6.64
CA ARG A 151 -14.98 -2.91 -5.72
C ARG A 151 -15.11 -4.21 -6.53
N VAL A 152 -14.25 -5.19 -6.25
CA VAL A 152 -14.16 -6.45 -7.01
C VAL A 152 -14.07 -7.67 -6.08
N ASP A 153 -14.59 -8.81 -6.52
CA ASP A 153 -14.30 -10.11 -5.91
C ASP A 153 -12.81 -10.43 -6.14
N GLY A 154 -12.00 -10.30 -5.09
CA GLY A 154 -10.56 -10.51 -5.12
C GLY A 154 -10.15 -11.97 -5.28
N ASN A 155 -11.08 -12.92 -5.11
CA ASN A 155 -10.80 -14.31 -5.44
C ASN A 155 -10.97 -14.54 -6.94
N ASP A 156 -11.73 -13.72 -7.67
CA ASP A 156 -11.99 -13.85 -9.12
C ASP A 156 -10.84 -13.33 -9.98
N LEU A 157 -10.07 -14.25 -10.56
CA LEU A 157 -8.95 -13.89 -11.43
C LEU A 157 -9.41 -13.05 -12.62
N PHE A 158 -10.53 -13.41 -13.26
CA PHE A 158 -11.01 -12.71 -14.44
C PHE A 158 -11.54 -11.33 -14.08
N ALA A 159 -12.31 -11.21 -12.99
CA ALA A 159 -12.83 -9.92 -12.55
C ALA A 159 -11.68 -8.97 -12.13
N VAL A 160 -10.70 -9.47 -11.36
CA VAL A 160 -9.52 -8.67 -10.98
C VAL A 160 -8.74 -8.22 -12.21
N TYR A 161 -8.53 -9.11 -13.19
CA TYR A 161 -7.85 -8.78 -14.44
C TYR A 161 -8.59 -7.71 -15.24
N GLU A 162 -9.89 -7.87 -15.44
CA GLU A 162 -10.73 -6.94 -16.21
C GLU A 162 -10.78 -5.56 -15.55
N VAL A 163 -11.06 -5.49 -14.25
CA VAL A 163 -11.12 -4.23 -13.49
C VAL A 163 -9.77 -3.53 -13.47
N THR A 164 -8.67 -4.26 -13.30
CA THR A 164 -7.32 -3.67 -13.34
C THR A 164 -7.00 -3.12 -14.73
N LYS A 165 -7.34 -3.85 -15.79
CA LYS A 165 -7.16 -3.40 -17.18
C LYS A 165 -7.98 -2.14 -17.47
N LYS A 166 -9.24 -2.10 -17.01
CA LYS A 166 -10.11 -0.94 -17.17
C LYS A 166 -9.60 0.27 -16.38
N ALA A 167 -9.16 0.08 -15.15
CA ALA A 167 -8.58 1.13 -14.33
C ALA A 167 -7.33 1.73 -15.00
N ARG A 168 -6.43 0.89 -15.54
CA ARG A 168 -5.27 1.36 -16.30
C ARG A 168 -5.67 2.23 -17.49
N GLU A 169 -6.65 1.79 -18.28
CA GLU A 169 -7.18 2.57 -19.41
C GLU A 169 -7.73 3.92 -18.95
N MET A 170 -8.54 3.95 -17.89
CA MET A 170 -9.11 5.17 -17.32
C MET A 170 -8.04 6.16 -16.84
N ILE A 171 -6.97 5.65 -16.23
CA ILE A 171 -5.87 6.47 -15.73
C ILE A 171 -5.11 7.12 -16.90
N LEU A 172 -4.76 6.34 -17.93
CA LEU A 172 -3.99 6.83 -19.07
C LEU A 172 -4.77 7.81 -19.95
N THR A 173 -6.08 7.59 -20.12
CA THR A 173 -6.95 8.44 -20.96
C THR A 173 -7.51 9.65 -20.21
N GLY A 174 -7.84 9.48 -18.93
CA GLY A 174 -8.52 10.49 -18.12
C GLY A 174 -7.60 11.32 -17.24
N GLY A 175 -6.33 10.92 -17.08
CA GLY A 175 -5.34 11.66 -16.33
C GLY A 175 -5.64 11.78 -14.84
N ARG A 176 -6.29 10.79 -14.22
CA ARG A 176 -6.67 10.83 -12.79
C ARG A 176 -6.44 9.48 -12.12
N PRO A 177 -6.21 9.44 -10.79
CA PRO A 177 -6.03 8.18 -10.07
C PRO A 177 -7.30 7.33 -10.09
N VAL A 178 -7.16 6.03 -9.84
CA VAL A 178 -8.30 5.10 -9.61
C VAL A 178 -8.00 4.26 -8.37
N LEU A 179 -9.04 3.92 -7.62
CA LEU A 179 -8.97 3.03 -6.46
C LEU A 179 -9.75 1.74 -6.75
N ILE A 180 -9.10 0.59 -6.58
CA ILE A 180 -9.71 -0.73 -6.56
C ILE A 180 -9.71 -1.26 -5.13
N GLU A 181 -10.85 -1.74 -4.64
CA GLU A 181 -10.94 -2.57 -3.43
C GLU A 181 -11.26 -4.02 -3.81
N ALA A 182 -10.28 -4.91 -3.64
CA ALA A 182 -10.43 -6.34 -3.86
C ALA A 182 -10.80 -7.03 -2.54
N MET A 183 -12.02 -7.58 -2.48
CA MET A 183 -12.52 -8.31 -1.32
C MET A 183 -11.98 -9.75 -1.34
N SER A 184 -11.26 -10.17 -0.31
CA SER A 184 -10.68 -11.51 -0.21
C SER A 184 -10.65 -11.99 1.24
N TYR A 185 -9.93 -13.08 1.51
CA TYR A 185 -9.77 -13.65 2.84
C TYR A 185 -8.34 -14.11 3.10
N ARG A 186 -7.77 -13.75 4.25
CA ARG A 186 -6.42 -14.19 4.64
C ARG A 186 -6.47 -15.63 5.18
N GLN A 187 -6.33 -16.61 4.30
CA GLN A 187 -6.42 -18.04 4.67
C GLN A 187 -5.33 -18.48 5.68
N GLY A 188 -4.09 -17.98 5.52
CA GLY A 188 -2.98 -18.28 6.43
C GLY A 188 -2.96 -17.40 7.69
N HIS A 189 -2.00 -17.66 8.56
CA HIS A 189 -1.60 -16.73 9.62
C HIS A 189 -1.05 -15.42 9.03
N HIS A 190 -0.93 -14.38 9.85
CA HIS A 190 -0.35 -13.11 9.40
C HIS A 190 1.12 -13.29 8.96
N SER A 191 1.89 -14.06 9.74
CA SER A 191 3.30 -14.38 9.52
C SER A 191 3.67 -15.67 10.26
N THR A 192 4.93 -16.09 10.21
CA THR A 192 5.47 -17.22 11.00
C THR A 192 5.49 -16.94 12.50
N SER A 193 5.38 -15.67 12.92
CA SER A 193 5.34 -15.24 14.33
C SER A 193 3.91 -15.11 14.87
N ASP A 194 2.90 -15.43 14.07
CA ASP A 194 1.48 -15.27 14.41
C ASP A 194 0.76 -16.62 14.48
N ASP A 195 -0.14 -16.76 15.45
CA ASP A 195 -1.11 -17.85 15.52
C ASP A 195 -2.52 -17.27 15.48
N SER A 196 -3.13 -17.39 14.31
CA SER A 196 -4.44 -16.81 14.06
C SER A 196 -5.61 -17.54 14.70
N THR A 197 -5.41 -18.78 15.17
CA THR A 197 -6.46 -19.53 15.85
C THR A 197 -6.85 -18.89 17.19
N ARG A 198 -6.02 -17.97 17.69
CA ARG A 198 -6.25 -17.21 18.92
C ARG A 198 -7.30 -16.11 18.79
N TYR A 199 -7.62 -15.67 17.58
CA TYR A 199 -8.53 -14.53 17.35
C TYR A 199 -9.47 -14.72 16.15
N ARG A 200 -9.45 -15.90 15.50
CA ARG A 200 -10.37 -16.29 14.43
C ARG A 200 -10.88 -17.70 14.66
N GLU A 201 -12.14 -17.91 14.33
CA GLU A 201 -12.75 -19.23 14.40
C GLU A 201 -12.17 -20.15 13.31
N VAL A 202 -11.80 -21.37 13.68
CA VAL A 202 -11.25 -22.36 12.73
C VAL A 202 -12.27 -22.72 11.65
N SER A 203 -13.56 -22.71 12.00
CA SER A 203 -14.67 -22.95 11.07
C SER A 203 -14.76 -21.88 9.97
N GLU A 204 -14.52 -20.61 10.32
CA GLU A 204 -14.46 -19.49 9.37
C GLU A 204 -13.31 -19.68 8.37
N ILE A 205 -12.10 -19.99 8.88
CA ILE A 205 -10.93 -20.23 8.04
C ILE A 205 -11.17 -21.40 7.08
N LYS A 206 -11.73 -22.50 7.59
CA LYS A 206 -12.05 -23.68 6.80
C LYS A 206 -13.09 -23.37 5.72
N PHE A 207 -14.15 -22.64 6.07
CA PHE A 207 -15.17 -22.23 5.11
C PHE A 207 -14.54 -21.50 3.92
N TRP A 208 -13.74 -20.46 4.15
CA TRP A 208 -13.11 -19.69 3.08
C TRP A 208 -12.11 -20.52 2.26
N LYS A 209 -11.34 -21.39 2.90
CA LYS A 209 -10.40 -22.29 2.23
C LYS A 209 -11.12 -23.26 1.28
N ASP A 210 -12.22 -23.85 1.73
CA ASP A 210 -12.92 -24.91 1.00
C ASP A 210 -13.86 -24.35 -0.09
N THR A 211 -14.49 -23.19 0.15
CA THR A 211 -15.54 -22.66 -0.74
C THR A 211 -15.09 -21.53 -1.65
N ASN A 212 -14.06 -20.77 -1.27
CA ASN A 212 -13.73 -19.48 -1.91
C ASN A 212 -12.24 -19.35 -2.24
N CYS A 213 -11.61 -20.46 -2.60
CA CYS A 213 -10.22 -20.48 -3.04
C CYS A 213 -10.09 -20.02 -4.51
N PRO A 214 -9.28 -18.97 -4.82
CA PRO A 214 -9.12 -18.46 -6.18
C PRO A 214 -8.52 -19.51 -7.13
N ILE A 215 -7.55 -20.30 -6.64
CA ILE A 215 -6.88 -21.37 -7.40
C ILE A 215 -7.90 -22.45 -7.77
N ASN A 216 -8.70 -22.89 -6.80
CA ASN A 216 -9.69 -23.93 -7.04
C ASN A 216 -10.77 -23.45 -8.01
N ARG A 217 -11.24 -22.20 -7.87
CA ARG A 217 -12.24 -21.63 -8.78
C ARG A 217 -11.76 -21.61 -10.23
N LEU A 218 -10.52 -21.17 -10.47
CA LEU A 218 -9.95 -21.18 -11.81
C LEU A 218 -9.70 -22.61 -12.33
N LYS A 219 -9.22 -23.52 -11.48
CA LYS A 219 -9.04 -24.94 -11.85
C LYS A 219 -10.36 -25.53 -12.35
N LEU A 220 -11.44 -25.37 -11.59
CA LEU A 220 -12.76 -25.89 -11.96
C LEU A 220 -13.25 -25.33 -13.30
N TYR A 221 -13.05 -24.04 -13.54
CA TYR A 221 -13.34 -23.43 -14.85
C TYR A 221 -12.53 -24.07 -15.97
N MET A 222 -11.21 -24.25 -15.80
CA MET A 222 -10.37 -24.86 -16.85
C MET A 222 -10.67 -26.34 -17.10
N LEU A 223 -11.13 -27.07 -16.07
CA LEU A 223 -11.60 -28.45 -16.22
C LEU A 223 -12.88 -28.51 -17.06
N ASP A 224 -13.85 -27.63 -16.78
CA ASP A 224 -15.10 -27.51 -17.53
C ASP A 224 -14.86 -27.18 -19.01
N GLN A 225 -13.88 -26.30 -19.28
CA GLN A 225 -13.48 -25.95 -20.66
C GLN A 225 -12.63 -27.03 -21.35
N GLY A 226 -12.24 -28.09 -20.66
CA GLY A 226 -11.34 -29.13 -21.19
C GLY A 226 -9.90 -28.66 -21.43
N TRP A 227 -9.51 -27.51 -20.88
CA TRP A 227 -8.15 -26.95 -21.00
C TRP A 227 -7.18 -27.55 -19.99
N TRP A 228 -7.71 -28.17 -18.93
CA TRP A 228 -6.98 -28.76 -17.82
C TRP A 228 -7.49 -30.18 -17.52
N SER A 229 -6.72 -30.94 -16.74
CA SER A 229 -7.13 -32.26 -16.24
C SER A 229 -6.55 -32.50 -14.84
N GLU A 230 -7.12 -33.45 -14.10
CA GLU A 230 -6.60 -33.83 -12.77
C GLU A 230 -5.17 -34.38 -12.86
N GLU A 231 -4.85 -35.13 -13.92
CA GLU A 231 -3.51 -35.66 -14.16
C GLU A 231 -2.50 -34.53 -14.40
N ARG A 232 -2.89 -33.50 -15.18
CA ARG A 232 -2.04 -32.32 -15.43
C ARG A 232 -1.86 -31.48 -14.17
N ASP A 233 -2.91 -31.33 -13.37
CA ASP A 233 -2.86 -30.63 -12.09
C ASP A 233 -1.87 -31.30 -11.11
N GLN A 234 -1.95 -32.63 -11.00
CA GLN A 234 -1.05 -33.40 -10.14
C GLN A 234 0.39 -33.37 -10.66
N ALA A 235 0.59 -33.56 -11.96
CA ALA A 235 1.91 -33.48 -12.58
C ALA A 235 2.57 -32.11 -12.37
N LEU A 236 1.80 -31.02 -12.47
CA LEU A 236 2.30 -29.67 -12.19
C LEU A 236 2.70 -29.52 -10.72
N LYS A 237 1.87 -29.99 -9.77
CA LYS A 237 2.20 -29.93 -8.33
C LYS A 237 3.49 -30.68 -8.00
N ASP A 238 3.67 -31.86 -8.58
CA ASP A 238 4.87 -32.67 -8.36
C ASP A 238 6.11 -32.01 -8.97
N ALA A 239 5.99 -31.44 -10.17
CA ALA A 239 7.06 -30.68 -10.81
C ALA A 239 7.43 -29.42 -10.01
N GLU A 240 6.44 -28.64 -9.57
CA GLU A 240 6.70 -27.41 -8.79
C GLU A 240 7.28 -27.71 -7.41
N ARG A 241 6.90 -28.83 -6.78
CA ARG A 241 7.54 -29.28 -5.54
C ARG A 241 9.03 -29.51 -5.75
N ILE A 242 9.42 -30.17 -6.85
CA ILE A 242 10.82 -30.39 -7.19
C ILE A 242 11.52 -29.05 -7.47
N ASN A 243 10.89 -28.15 -8.23
CA ASN A 243 11.44 -26.82 -8.55
C ASN A 243 11.72 -26.00 -7.28
N VAL A 244 10.79 -26.00 -6.32
CA VAL A 244 10.94 -25.29 -5.04
C VAL A 244 12.08 -25.89 -4.22
N LEU A 245 12.15 -27.22 -4.11
CA LEU A 245 13.23 -27.88 -3.35
C LEU A 245 14.61 -27.63 -3.98
N GLN A 246 14.71 -27.64 -5.30
CA GLN A 246 15.95 -27.29 -6.00
C GLN A 246 16.34 -25.82 -5.80
N SER A 247 15.36 -24.92 -5.82
CA SER A 247 15.59 -23.49 -5.58
C SER A 247 16.03 -23.23 -4.14
N LEU A 248 15.45 -23.94 -3.18
CA LEU A 248 15.84 -23.90 -1.77
C LEU A 248 17.28 -24.40 -1.60
N ALA A 249 17.62 -25.57 -2.15
CA ALA A 249 18.97 -26.11 -2.07
C ALA A 249 20.01 -25.17 -2.71
N LYS A 250 19.68 -24.53 -3.84
CA LYS A 250 20.53 -23.48 -4.46
C LYS A 250 20.66 -22.25 -3.57
N ALA A 251 19.63 -21.88 -2.82
CA ALA A 251 19.67 -20.74 -1.91
C ALA A 251 20.48 -21.05 -0.64
N GLU A 252 20.31 -22.23 -0.06
CA GLU A 252 21.05 -22.69 1.12
C GLU A 252 22.55 -22.92 0.82
N ALA A 253 22.87 -23.32 -0.41
CA ALA A 253 24.27 -23.46 -0.85
C ALA A 253 24.96 -22.12 -1.12
N LYS A 254 24.24 -20.99 -1.14
CA LYS A 254 24.87 -19.67 -1.25
C LYS A 254 25.45 -19.29 0.11
N GLY A 255 26.71 -18.92 0.12
CA GLY A 255 27.33 -18.30 1.29
C GLY A 255 26.61 -17.01 1.69
N ILE A 256 26.79 -16.63 2.95
CA ILE A 256 26.37 -15.32 3.43
C ILE A 256 27.18 -14.21 2.72
N PRO A 257 26.61 -13.00 2.53
CA PRO A 257 27.38 -11.86 2.03
C PRO A 257 28.59 -11.57 2.91
N GLU A 258 29.63 -10.99 2.30
CA GLU A 258 30.78 -10.51 3.05
C GLU A 258 30.33 -9.44 4.06
N ILE A 259 30.82 -9.51 5.30
CA ILE A 259 30.33 -8.65 6.38
C ILE A 259 30.51 -7.14 6.08
N GLN A 260 31.53 -6.78 5.30
CA GLN A 260 31.77 -5.39 4.88
C GLN A 260 30.62 -4.78 4.05
N THR A 261 29.83 -5.62 3.37
CA THR A 261 28.67 -5.16 2.59
C THR A 261 27.59 -4.48 3.44
N MET A 262 27.61 -4.66 4.77
CA MET A 262 26.70 -3.93 5.67
C MET A 262 26.93 -2.41 5.67
N PHE A 263 28.09 -1.94 5.20
CA PHE A 263 28.45 -0.52 5.09
C PHE A 263 28.19 0.06 3.70
N ASP A 264 27.85 -0.79 2.73
CA ASP A 264 27.52 -0.38 1.36
C ASP A 264 26.06 0.11 1.28
N ASP A 265 25.72 0.86 0.23
CA ASP A 265 24.37 1.34 -0.10
C ASP A 265 23.64 2.21 0.95
N VAL A 266 24.28 2.55 2.08
CA VAL A 266 23.77 3.54 3.05
C VAL A 266 23.66 4.92 2.40
N TYR A 267 24.64 5.25 1.56
CA TYR A 267 24.69 6.43 0.71
C TYR A 267 25.21 6.02 -0.67
N PHE A 268 24.99 6.87 -1.68
CA PHE A 268 25.56 6.66 -3.03
C PHE A 268 27.10 6.59 -3.01
N GLU A 269 27.73 7.49 -2.26
CA GLU A 269 29.15 7.43 -1.95
C GLU A 269 29.32 7.21 -0.45
N LYS A 270 30.08 6.19 -0.07
CA LYS A 270 30.36 5.84 1.32
C LYS A 270 31.08 7.01 2.02
N PRO A 271 30.47 7.73 2.97
CA PRO A 271 31.09 8.87 3.62
C PRO A 271 32.28 8.44 4.48
N ARG A 272 33.22 9.37 4.73
CA ARG A 272 34.45 9.09 5.47
C ARG A 272 34.23 8.39 6.82
N HIS A 273 33.25 8.83 7.61
CA HIS A 273 32.99 8.23 8.91
C HIS A 273 32.49 6.76 8.79
N ILE A 274 31.78 6.42 7.72
CA ILE A 274 31.35 5.04 7.43
C ILE A 274 32.55 4.20 6.99
N GLN A 275 33.46 4.77 6.18
CA GLN A 275 34.72 4.09 5.82
C GLN A 275 35.60 3.83 7.06
N GLU A 276 35.64 4.77 8.00
CA GLU A 276 36.36 4.62 9.27
C GLU A 276 35.73 3.52 10.14
N GLN A 277 34.39 3.47 10.23
CA GLN A 277 33.67 2.39 10.93
C GLN A 277 33.87 1.01 10.30
N GLU A 278 33.83 0.92 8.96
CA GLU A 278 34.11 -0.30 8.21
C GLU A 278 35.53 -0.79 8.50
N LYS A 279 36.51 0.12 8.46
CA LYS A 279 37.90 -0.20 8.79
C LYS A 279 38.04 -0.69 10.24
N GLU A 280 37.43 0.00 11.21
CA GLU A 280 37.44 -0.40 12.62
C GLU A 280 36.83 -1.79 12.82
N MET A 281 35.72 -2.09 12.12
CA MET A 281 35.08 -3.41 12.14
C MET A 281 36.01 -4.49 11.59
N LEU A 282 36.67 -4.25 10.45
CA LEU A 282 37.62 -5.20 9.86
C LEU A 282 38.83 -5.44 10.77
N GLU A 283 39.37 -4.38 11.39
CA GLU A 283 40.45 -4.48 12.38
C GLU A 283 40.00 -5.26 13.62
N HIS A 284 38.75 -5.08 14.07
CA HIS A 284 38.17 -5.81 15.18
C HIS A 284 38.04 -7.31 14.88
N LEU A 285 37.51 -7.67 13.71
CA LEU A 285 37.40 -9.07 13.28
C LEU A 285 38.75 -9.74 13.14
N ALA A 286 39.75 -9.03 12.64
CA ALA A 286 41.12 -9.53 12.55
C ALA A 286 41.73 -9.77 13.94
N LYS A 287 41.34 -8.97 14.94
CA LYS A 287 41.84 -9.07 16.31
C LYS A 287 41.14 -10.14 17.14
N TYR A 288 39.86 -10.41 16.89
CA TYR A 288 39.01 -11.32 17.67
C TYR A 288 38.28 -12.38 16.83
N PRO A 289 38.93 -13.07 15.88
CA PRO A 289 38.26 -13.97 14.95
C PRO A 289 37.53 -15.12 15.65
N GLU A 290 37.98 -15.56 16.83
CA GLU A 290 37.41 -16.66 17.61
C GLU A 290 36.00 -16.36 18.18
N HIS A 291 35.63 -15.09 18.25
CA HIS A 291 34.33 -14.66 18.78
C HIS A 291 33.27 -14.47 17.70
N TYR A 292 33.66 -14.57 16.43
CA TYR A 292 32.79 -14.36 15.29
C TYR A 292 32.78 -15.59 14.40
N SER A 293 31.60 -15.94 13.90
CA SER A 293 31.45 -16.97 12.86
C SER A 293 31.85 -16.37 11.51
N SER A 294 33.09 -15.91 11.35
CA SER A 294 33.61 -15.38 10.09
C SER A 294 34.05 -16.54 9.20
N GLY A 295 33.07 -17.27 8.68
CA GLY A 295 33.25 -18.41 7.79
C GLY A 295 31.93 -19.16 7.70
N GLY A 296 31.37 -19.24 6.48
CA GLY A 296 30.11 -19.92 6.22
C GLY A 296 30.10 -21.35 6.78
N HIS A 297 28.89 -21.84 7.07
CA HIS A 297 28.62 -23.23 7.43
C HIS A 297 29.39 -24.23 6.57
#